data_AF-A0A535RN47-F1
#
_entry.id   AF-A0A535RN47-F1
#
_cell.length_a   1.000
_cell.length_b   1.000
_cell.length_c   1.000
_cell.angle_alpha   90.00
_cell.angle_beta   90.00
_cell.angle_gamma   90.00
#
_symmetry.space_group_name_H-M   'P 1'
#
loop_
_entity.id
_entity.type
_entity.pdbx_description
1 polymer ?
#
loop_
_entity_poly.entity_id
_entity_poly.type
_entity_poly.pdbx_seq_one_letter_code
_entity_poly.pdbx_strand_id
1 'polypeptide(L)'
;MQKRSRQTAKQSGSKPRRATKPRGESTLGKLARVVDAAMKDADAARKSAFDPQFKRELGKDRRTTLSRFRTVQHALEDRERIAKAKSPKPKT
;
A
#
# COMPACT_ATOMS: atom_id res chain seq x y z
N MET A 1 22.33 6.14 68.33
CA MET A 1 22.24 5.98 66.86
C MET A 1 21.95 4.51 66.56
N GLN A 2 20.74 4.16 66.11
CA GLN A 2 20.30 2.78 65.82
C GLN A 2 19.70 2.66 64.40
N LYS A 3 19.92 1.48 63.81
CA LYS A 3 19.68 1.03 62.43
C LYS A 3 18.20 0.88 62.05
N ARG A 4 17.89 0.94 60.74
CA ARG A 4 16.87 0.15 59.97
C ARG A 4 16.79 0.66 58.52
N SER A 5 17.43 0.04 57.53
CA SER A 5 16.88 -1.04 56.67
C SER A 5 15.46 -0.82 56.14
N ARG A 6 15.33 -0.70 54.80
CA ARG A 6 14.39 -1.47 53.96
C ARG A 6 14.57 -1.14 52.47
N GLN A 7 15.29 -2.03 51.80
CA GLN A 7 15.04 -2.38 50.41
C GLN A 7 13.65 -3.00 50.29
N THR A 8 12.81 -2.44 49.41
CA THR A 8 11.63 -3.07 48.79
C THR A 8 11.31 -2.22 47.55
N ALA A 9 10.98 -2.72 46.36
CA ALA A 9 10.89 -4.08 45.84
C ALA A 9 10.59 -3.93 44.33
N LYS A 10 11.14 -4.86 43.54
CA LYS A 10 10.48 -5.54 42.39
C LYS A 10 9.93 -4.66 41.27
N GLN A 11 10.61 -4.65 40.12
CA GLN A 11 10.29 -5.54 38.98
C GLN A 11 8.85 -5.38 38.45
N SER A 12 8.72 -4.64 37.35
CA SER A 12 7.74 -4.97 36.32
C SER A 12 8.46 -4.99 34.98
N GLY A 13 9.03 -6.16 34.68
CA GLY A 13 9.53 -6.44 33.33
C GLY A 13 8.40 -6.24 32.33
N SER A 14 8.59 -5.28 31.44
CA SER A 14 7.75 -5.11 30.25
C SER A 14 7.99 -6.33 29.34
N LYS A 15 7.20 -7.38 29.57
CA LYS A 15 7.10 -8.55 28.70
C LYS A 15 6.86 -8.02 27.27
N PRO A 16 7.73 -8.29 26.28
CA PRO A 16 7.49 -7.83 24.92
C PRO A 16 6.16 -8.44 24.47
N ARG A 17 5.16 -7.59 24.18
CA ARG A 17 3.90 -8.03 23.59
C ARG A 17 4.27 -8.76 22.32
N ARG A 18 4.12 -10.09 22.34
CA ARG A 18 4.39 -11.00 21.23
C ARG A 18 3.78 -10.37 19.99
N ALA A 19 4.60 -9.88 19.07
CA ALA A 19 4.14 -9.25 17.84
C ALA A 19 3.29 -10.29 17.10
N THR A 20 1.97 -10.14 17.19
CA THR A 20 1.05 -10.95 16.40
C THR A 20 1.35 -10.60 14.95
N LYS A 21 1.93 -11.54 14.19
CA LYS A 21 2.08 -11.41 12.74
C LYS A 21 0.75 -10.84 12.20
N PRO A 22 0.79 -9.78 11.37
CA PRO A 22 -0.45 -9.23 10.81
C PRO A 22 -1.18 -10.39 10.14
N ARG A 23 -2.41 -10.67 10.60
CA ARG A 23 -3.29 -11.62 9.91
C ARG A 23 -3.33 -11.15 8.45
N GLY A 24 -2.98 -12.04 7.53
CA GLY A 24 -2.90 -11.72 6.11
C GLY A 24 -4.14 -10.97 5.66
N GLU A 25 -3.95 -9.99 4.78
CA GLU A 25 -5.01 -9.11 4.32
C GLU A 25 -6.19 -9.93 3.78
N SER A 26 -7.36 -9.74 4.39
CA SER A 26 -8.59 -10.41 3.97
C SER A 26 -8.98 -9.98 2.56
N THR A 27 -9.68 -10.85 1.83
CA THR A 27 -10.19 -10.54 0.49
C THR A 27 -11.02 -9.26 0.46
N LEU A 28 -11.80 -9.02 1.53
CA LEU A 28 -12.57 -7.79 1.70
C LEU A 28 -11.66 -6.56 1.85
N GLY A 29 -10.55 -6.68 2.60
CA GLY A 29 -9.57 -5.61 2.74
C GLY A 29 -8.92 -5.24 1.39
N LYS A 30 -8.60 -6.25 0.57
CA LYS A 30 -8.06 -6.03 -0.77
C LYS A 30 -9.04 -5.29 -1.67
N LEU A 31 -10.31 -5.71 -1.65
CA LEU A 31 -11.39 -5.05 -2.40
C LEU A 31 -11.56 -3.59 -1.96
N ALA A 32 -11.59 -3.35 -0.64
CA ALA A 32 -11.70 -1.99 -0.09
C ALA A 32 -10.56 -1.08 -0.59
N ARG A 33 -9.32 -1.57 -0.60
CA ARG A 33 -8.17 -0.79 -1.11
C ARG A 33 -8.28 -0.45 -2.59
N VAL A 34 -8.79 -1.37 -3.42
CA VAL A 34 -9.01 -1.12 -4.85
C VAL A 34 -10.06 -0.03 -5.04
N VAL A 35 -11.16 -0.12 -4.29
CA VAL A 35 -12.24 0.88 -4.33
C VAL A 35 -11.73 2.25 -3.85
N ASP A 36 -10.99 2.31 -2.75
CA ASP A 36 -10.39 3.55 -2.25
C ASP A 36 -9.43 4.18 -3.26
N ALA A 37 -8.61 3.37 -3.92
CA ALA A 37 -7.71 3.85 -4.97
C ALA A 37 -8.49 4.42 -6.17
N ALA A 38 -9.56 3.75 -6.59
CA ALA A 38 -10.42 4.22 -7.67
C ALA A 38 -11.12 5.54 -7.32
N MET A 39 -11.61 5.68 -6.09
CA MET A 39 -12.25 6.92 -5.62
C MET A 39 -11.26 8.09 -5.64
N LYS A 40 -10.04 7.89 -5.13
CA LYS A 40 -8.98 8.91 -5.14
C LYS A 40 -8.57 9.32 -6.55
N ASP A 41 -8.44 8.35 -7.45
CA ASP A 41 -8.12 8.62 -8.85
C ASP A 41 -9.26 9.36 -9.55
N ALA A 42 -10.53 9.06 -9.26
CA ALA A 42 -11.67 9.79 -9.81
C ALA A 42 -11.64 11.28 -9.41
N ASP A 43 -11.34 11.57 -8.13
CA ASP A 43 -11.20 12.94 -7.66
C ASP A 43 -9.99 13.64 -8.26
N ALA A 44 -8.86 12.95 -8.39
CA ALA A 44 -7.68 13.48 -9.08
C ALA A 44 -7.99 13.78 -10.56
N ALA A 45 -8.68 12.89 -11.25
CA ALA A 45 -9.06 13.06 -12.65
C ALA A 45 -9.99 14.27 -12.83
N ARG A 46 -10.96 14.47 -11.93
CA ARG A 46 -11.83 15.67 -11.94
C ARG A 46 -11.02 16.95 -11.78
N LYS A 47 -10.03 16.97 -10.88
CA LYS A 47 -9.15 18.13 -10.68
C LYS A 47 -8.28 18.39 -11.90
N SER A 48 -7.67 17.35 -12.46
CA SER A 48 -6.81 17.44 -13.64
C SER A 48 -7.56 17.71 -14.95
N ALA A 49 -8.87 17.41 -15.01
CA ALA A 49 -9.69 17.67 -16.20
C ALA A 49 -9.77 19.16 -16.57
N PHE A 50 -9.55 20.06 -15.62
CA PHE A 50 -9.53 21.50 -15.85
C PHE A 50 -8.12 22.07 -16.02
N ASP A 51 -7.08 21.26 -15.82
CA ASP A 51 -5.68 21.70 -15.96
C ASP A 51 -5.26 21.72 -17.45
N PRO A 52 -4.91 22.89 -18.02
CA PRO A 52 -4.44 23.00 -19.40
C PRO A 52 -3.11 22.27 -19.63
N GLN A 53 -2.23 22.22 -18.62
CA GLN A 53 -0.96 21.52 -18.73
C GLN A 53 -1.19 20.01 -18.83
N PHE A 54 -2.05 19.45 -17.98
CA PHE A 54 -2.45 18.05 -18.06
C PHE A 54 -3.01 17.68 -19.43
N LYS A 55 -3.88 18.51 -20.03
CA LYS A 55 -4.42 18.26 -21.38
C LYS A 55 -3.33 18.25 -22.45
N ARG A 56 -2.37 19.17 -22.37
CA ARG A 56 -1.24 19.23 -23.31
C ARG A 56 -0.34 18.00 -23.19
N GLU A 57 -0.03 17.61 -21.96
CA GLU A 57 0.78 16.41 -21.69
C GLU A 57 0.08 15.13 -22.16
N LEU A 58 -1.24 15.03 -21.95
CA LEU A 58 -2.05 13.89 -22.41
C LEU A 58 -2.03 13.72 -23.93
N GLY A 59 -1.95 14.83 -24.68
CA GLY A 59 -1.81 14.82 -26.13
C GLY A 59 -0.42 14.41 -26.63
N LYS A 60 0.63 14.70 -25.85
CA LYS A 60 2.02 14.37 -26.20
C LYS A 60 2.40 12.95 -25.81
N ASP A 61 2.17 12.59 -24.56
CA ASP A 61 2.47 11.28 -24.01
C ASP A 61 1.35 10.84 -23.07
N ARG A 62 0.36 10.17 -23.67
CA ARG A 62 -0.80 9.68 -22.95
C ARG A 62 -0.42 8.65 -21.88
N ARG A 63 0.52 7.76 -22.18
CA ARG A 63 0.82 6.63 -21.30
C ARG A 63 1.52 7.10 -20.03
N THR A 64 2.50 7.99 -20.15
CA THR A 64 3.20 8.57 -19.01
C THR A 64 2.32 9.55 -18.25
N THR A 65 1.45 10.28 -18.93
CA THR A 65 0.53 11.21 -18.25
C THR A 65 -0.51 10.44 -17.41
N LEU A 66 -1.06 9.34 -17.93
CA LEU A 66 -2.03 8.51 -17.22
C LEU A 66 -1.40 7.63 -16.13
N SER A 67 -0.09 7.35 -16.17
CA SER A 67 0.58 6.57 -15.12
C SER A 67 0.64 7.30 -13.77
N ARG A 68 0.25 8.57 -13.71
CA ARG A 68 0.03 9.32 -12.46
C ARG A 68 -1.10 8.74 -11.61
N PHE A 69 -2.08 8.07 -12.23
CA PHE A 69 -3.21 7.45 -11.54
C PHE A 69 -2.83 6.08 -10.98
N ARG A 70 -3.22 5.83 -9.73
CA ARG A 70 -2.81 4.64 -8.99
C ARG A 70 -3.42 3.36 -9.56
N THR A 71 -4.66 3.43 -10.01
CA THR A 71 -5.37 2.34 -10.72
C THR A 71 -4.68 1.95 -12.02
N VAL A 72 -4.13 2.93 -12.76
CA VAL A 72 -3.37 2.67 -13.99
C VAL A 72 -2.07 1.94 -13.67
N GLN A 73 -1.35 2.34 -12.61
CA GLN A 73 -0.16 1.63 -12.15
C GLN A 73 -0.48 0.19 -11.76
N HIS A 74 -1.55 -0.03 -11.00
CA HIS A 74 -1.99 -1.38 -10.62
C HIS A 74 -2.35 -2.24 -11.84
N ALA A 75 -3.03 -1.69 -12.84
CA ALA A 75 -3.35 -2.42 -14.07
C ALA A 75 -2.08 -2.84 -14.84
N LEU A 76 -1.05 -1.97 -14.87
CA LEU A 76 0.24 -2.31 -15.48
C LEU A 76 0.96 -3.42 -14.70
N GLU A 77 1.01 -3.32 -13.37
CA GLU A 77 1.59 -4.35 -12.52
C GLU A 77 0.87 -5.69 -12.69
N ASP A 78 -0.47 -5.69 -12.74
CA ASP A 78 -1.24 -6.92 -12.92
C ASP A 78 -1.00 -7.53 -14.30
N ARG A 79 -0.87 -6.70 -15.35
CA ARG A 79 -0.47 -7.19 -16.68
C ARG A 79 0.89 -7.87 -16.65
N GLU A 80 1.87 -7.29 -15.95
CA GLU A 80 3.20 -7.90 -15.79
C GLU A 80 3.16 -9.20 -14.98
N ARG A 81 2.38 -9.24 -13.90
CA ARG A 81 2.18 -10.46 -13.10
C ARG A 81 1.54 -11.56 -13.93
N ILE A 82 0.50 -11.23 -14.70
CA ILE A 82 -0.16 -12.18 -15.61
C ILE A 82 0.80 -12.66 -16.68
N ALA A 83 1.62 -11.78 -17.26
CA ALA A 83 2.63 -12.17 -18.24
C ALA A 83 3.66 -13.15 -17.65
N LYS A 84 4.16 -12.87 -16.44
CA LYS A 84 5.08 -13.77 -15.70
C LYS A 84 4.42 -15.09 -15.29
N ALA A 85 3.14 -15.08 -14.96
CA ALA A 85 2.41 -16.31 -14.63
C ALA A 85 2.11 -17.17 -15.87
N LYS A 86 1.94 -16.54 -17.04
CA LYS A 86 1.70 -17.20 -18.32
C LYS A 86 2.96 -17.71 -19.01
N SER A 87 4.16 -17.23 -18.63
CA SER A 87 5.39 -17.80 -19.18
C SER A 87 5.50 -19.28 -18.79
N PRO A 88 5.69 -20.21 -19.75
CA PRO A 88 5.76 -21.62 -19.46
C PRO A 88 6.94 -21.87 -18.50
N LYS A 89 6.67 -22.54 -17.38
CA LYS A 89 7.76 -23.06 -16.53
C LYS A 89 8.60 -24.01 -17.40
N PRO A 90 9.93 -23.90 -17.40
CA PRO A 90 10.76 -24.89 -18.09
C PRO A 90 10.42 -26.26 -17.52
N LYS A 91 10.04 -27.19 -18.40
CA LYS A 91 9.88 -28.60 -18.04
C LYS A 91 11.28 -29.14 -17.77
N THR A 92 11.67 -29.20 -16.50
CA THR A 92 12.74 -30.10 -16.02
C THR A 92 12.24 -31.53 -16.01
#